data_AF-A0A972JR64-F1
#
_entry.id   AF-A0A972JR64-F1
#
_cell.length_a   1.000
_cell.length_b   1.000
_cell.length_c   1.000
_cell.angle_alpha   90.00
_cell.angle_beta   90.00
_cell.angle_gamma   90.00
#
_symmetry.space_group_name_H-M   'P 1'
#
loop_
_entity.id
_entity.type
_entity.pdbx_description
1 polymer ?
#
loop_
_entity_poly.entity_id
_entity_poly.type
_entity_poly.pdbx_seq_one_letter_code
_entity_poly.pdbx_strand_id
1 'polypeptide(L)' 'MTEDEIRVAFLKELTSVAPDLDLDSMDILNLVTALHVRFGIDVAEPDYPKIATLASAVPFLAARMG' A
#
# COMPACT_ATOMS: atom_id res chain seq x y z
N MET A 1 4.11 2.60 -14.35
CA MET A 1 2.73 2.91 -13.93
C MET A 1 2.59 4.42 -13.76
N THR A 2 1.44 4.99 -14.10
CA THR A 2 1.10 6.39 -13.77
C THR A 2 0.64 6.52 -12.32
N GLU A 3 0.61 7.74 -11.77
CA GLU A 3 0.13 7.98 -10.40
C GLU A 3 -1.31 7.50 -10.20
N ASP A 4 -2.18 7.67 -11.20
CA ASP A 4 -3.56 7.20 -11.16
C ASP A 4 -3.66 5.68 -11.17
N GLU A 5 -2.79 5.00 -11.94
CA GLU A 5 -2.70 3.53 -11.89
C GLU A 5 -2.26 3.04 -10.50
N ILE A 6 -1.30 3.72 -9.87
CA ILE A 6 -0.85 3.41 -8.51
C ILE A 6 -1.99 3.59 -7.51
N ARG A 7 -2.72 4.70 -7.61
CA ARG A 7 -3.85 5.04 -6.74
C ARG A 7 -4.95 3.98 -6.81
N VAL A 8 -5.38 3.62 -8.01
CA VAL A 8 -6.40 2.58 -8.23
C VAL A 8 -5.90 1.23 -7.73
N ALA A 9 -4.64 0.90 -8.01
CA ALA A 9 -4.05 -0.36 -7.62
C ALA A 9 -3.97 -0.52 -6.10
N PHE A 10 -3.50 0.51 -5.39
CA PHE A 10 -3.42 0.55 -3.94
C PHE A 10 -4.81 0.46 -3.28
N LEU A 11 -5.80 1.23 -3.78
CA LEU A 11 -7.16 1.19 -3.23
C LEU A 11 -7.77 -0.21 -3.30
N LYS A 12 -7.50 -0.94 -4.39
CA LYS A 12 -7.97 -2.32 -4.54
C LYS A 12 -7.34 -3.27 -3.50
N GLU A 13 -6.05 -3.12 -3.20
CA GLU A 13 -5.42 -3.93 -2.16
C GLU A 13 -5.91 -3.52 -0.76
N LEU A 14 -6.03 -2.22 -0.51
CA LEU A 14 -6.51 -1.69 0.75
C LEU A 14 -7.93 -2.20 1.07
N THR A 15 -8.87 -2.14 0.14
CA THR A 15 -10.24 -2.64 0.37
C THR A 15 -10.34 -4.16 0.37
N SER A 16 -9.36 -4.87 -0.21
CA SER A 16 -9.31 -6.33 -0.13
C SER A 16 -8.82 -6.81 1.23
N VAL A 17 -7.91 -6.06 1.86
CA VAL A 17 -7.34 -6.41 3.17
C VAL A 17 -8.23 -5.86 4.29
N ALA A 18 -8.56 -4.58 4.23
CA ALA A 18 -9.41 -3.88 5.18
C ALA A 18 -10.68 -3.36 4.48
N PRO A 19 -11.72 -4.20 4.32
CA PRO A 19 -12.94 -3.83 3.60
C PRO A 19 -13.69 -2.66 4.27
N ASP A 20 -13.59 -2.54 5.59
CA ASP A 20 -14.20 -1.47 6.37
C ASP A 20 -13.31 -0.20 6.44
N LEU A 21 -12.16 -0.20 5.77
CA LEU A 21 -11.15 0.87 5.78
C LEU A 21 -10.58 1.21 7.16
N ASP A 22 -10.75 0.31 8.13
CA ASP A 22 -10.12 0.36 9.43
C ASP A 22 -8.90 -0.58 9.41
N LEU A 23 -7.70 -0.03 9.53
CA LEU A 23 -6.45 -0.79 9.47
C LEU A 23 -6.00 -1.18 10.88
N ASP A 24 -6.02 -2.47 11.18
CA ASP A 24 -5.36 -2.99 12.37
C ASP A 24 -3.90 -3.42 12.10
N SER A 25 -3.22 -3.93 13.12
CA SER A 25 -1.83 -4.37 13.01
C SER A 25 -1.64 -5.56 12.07
N MET A 26 -2.62 -6.46 11.97
CA MET A 26 -2.58 -7.60 11.05
C MET A 26 -2.88 -7.16 9.61
N ASP A 27 -3.79 -6.22 9.43
CA ASP A 27 -4.11 -5.64 8.14
C ASP A 27 -2.92 -4.92 7.53
N ILE A 28 -2.13 -4.21 8.33
CA ILE A 28 -0.88 -3.60 7.85
C ILE A 28 0.07 -4.67 7.30
N LEU A 29 0.27 -5.79 7.99
CA LEU A 29 1.15 -6.87 7.53
C LEU A 29 0.63 -7.53 6.24
N ASN A 30 -0.67 -7.75 6.16
CA ASN A 30 -1.34 -8.28 4.97
C ASN A 30 -1.23 -7.30 3.79
N LEU A 31 -1.39 -6.00 4.04
CA LEU A 31 -1.24 -4.95 3.03
C LEU A 31 0.20 -4.89 2.54
N VAL A 32 1.20 -4.93 3.42
CA VAL A 32 2.63 -5.01 3.03
C VAL A 32 2.88 -6.19 2.11
N THR A 33 2.33 -7.36 2.45
CA THR A 33 2.45 -8.57 1.63
C THR A 33 1.79 -8.39 0.28
N ALA A 34 0.59 -7.82 0.23
CA ALA A 34 -0.15 -7.55 -1.01
C ALA A 34 0.60 -6.55 -1.91
N LEU A 35 1.16 -5.49 -1.34
CA LEU A 35 1.98 -4.51 -2.05
C LEU A 35 3.27 -5.15 -2.58
N HIS A 36 3.91 -6.03 -1.82
CA HIS A 36 5.08 -6.79 -2.27
C HIS A 36 4.74 -7.70 -3.44
N VAL A 37 3.68 -8.50 -3.35
CA VAL A 37 3.26 -9.40 -4.44
C VAL A 37 2.89 -8.62 -5.69
N ARG A 38 2.22 -7.48 -5.55
CA ARG A 38 1.70 -6.71 -6.67
C ARG A 38 2.74 -5.82 -7.36
N PHE A 39 3.56 -5.12 -6.56
CA PHE A 39 4.49 -4.11 -7.06
C PHE A 39 5.96 -4.56 -6.97
N GLY A 40 6.24 -5.69 -6.33
CA GLY A 40 7.62 -6.18 -6.12
C GLY A 40 8.41 -5.32 -5.15
N ILE A 41 7.75 -4.56 -4.29
CA ILE A 41 8.41 -3.66 -3.33
C ILE A 41 8.49 -4.28 -1.94
N ASP A 42 9.61 -4.07 -1.26
CA ASP A 42 9.71 -4.36 0.16
C ASP A 42 9.38 -3.10 0.97
N VAL A 43 8.52 -3.26 1.98
CA VAL A 43 8.16 -2.20 2.93
C VAL A 43 8.67 -2.61 4.30
N ALA A 44 9.68 -1.90 4.80
CA ALA A 44 10.21 -2.13 6.14
C ALA A 44 9.23 -1.60 7.20
N GLU A 45 9.25 -2.17 8.41
CA GLU A 45 8.39 -1.74 9.53
C GLU A 45 8.38 -0.22 9.79
N PRO A 46 9.52 0.49 9.74
CA PRO A 46 9.53 1.95 9.92
C PRO A 46 8.76 2.72 8.84
N ASP A 47 8.51 2.10 7.68
CA ASP A 47 7.77 2.67 6.56
C ASP A 47 6.27 2.35 6.61
N TYR A 48 5.78 1.52 7.54
CA TYR A 48 4.34 1.19 7.63
C TYR A 48 3.41 2.42 7.69
N PRO A 49 3.74 3.51 8.41
CA PRO A 49 2.92 4.72 8.39
C PRO A 49 2.80 5.36 6.99
N LYS A 50 3.75 5.09 6.09
CA LYS A 50 3.75 5.61 4.71
C LYS A 50 2.79 4.85 3.80
N ILE A 51 2.26 3.71 4.23
CA ILE A 51 1.24 2.95 3.48
C ILE A 51 -0.12 2.90 4.20
N ALA A 52 -0.24 3.58 5.35
CA ALA A 52 -1.47 3.58 6.14
C ALA A 52 -2.61 4.41 5.51
N THR A 53 -2.31 5.27 4.52
CA THR A 53 -3.31 6.08 3.84
C THR A 53 -2.99 6.19 2.35
N LEU A 54 -4.01 6.47 1.54
CA LEU A 54 -3.82 6.72 0.11
C LEU A 54 -2.84 7.88 -0.16
N ALA A 55 -2.95 8.96 0.62
CA ALA A 55 -2.15 10.17 0.45
C ALA A 55 -0.66 9.95 0.72
N SER A 56 -0.32 9.08 1.68
CA SER A 56 1.07 8.70 1.94
C SER A 56 1.56 7.57 1.03
N ALA A 57 0.68 6.60 0.70
CA ALA A 57 1.05 5.42 -0.07
C ALA A 57 1.41 5.77 -1.51
N VAL A 58 0.60 6.57 -2.20
CA VAL A 58 0.83 6.89 -3.62
C VAL A 58 2.23 7.49 -3.87
N PRO A 59 2.68 8.55 -3.17
CA PRO A 59 4.02 9.10 -3.39
C PRO A 59 5.13 8.13 -2.96
N PHE A 60 4.91 7.34 -1.90
CA PHE A 60 5.88 6.33 -1.46
C PHE A 60 6.09 5.21 -2.48
N LEU A 61 4.98 4.69 -3.03
CA LEU A 61 4.95 3.67 -4.07
C LEU A 61 5.57 4.21 -5.36
N ALA A 62 5.20 5.42 -5.78
CA ALA A 62 5.76 6.08 -6.96
C ALA A 62 7.28 6.26 -6.85
N ALA A 63 7.79 6.64 -5.68
CA ALA A 63 9.23 6.80 -5.45
C ALA A 63 10.01 5.48 -5.49
N ARG A 64 9.39 4.33 -5.20
CA ARG A 64 10.04 3.01 -5.27
C ARG A 64 9.92 2.31 -6.62
N MET A 65 8.96 2.71 -7.45
CA MET A 65 8.77 2.19 -8.81
C MET A 65 9.49 3.01 -9.89
N GLY A 66 10.16 4.10 -9.50
CA GLY A 66 10.91 5.01 -10.38
C GLY A 66 12.28 4.47 -10.79
#